data_AF-A0AAV0WWU2-F1
#
_entry.id   AF-A0AAV0WWU2-F1
#
_cell.length_a   1.000
_cell.length_b   1.000
_cell.length_c   1.000
_cell.angle_alpha   90.00
_cell.angle_beta   90.00
_cell.angle_gamma   90.00
#
_symmetry.space_group_name_H-M   'P 1'
#
loop_
_entity.id
_entity.type
_entity.pdbx_description
1 polymer ?
#
loop_
_entity_poly.entity_id
_entity_poly.type
_entity_poly.pdbx_seq_one_letter_code
_entity_poly.pdbx_strand_id
1 'polypeptide(L)'
;MVEITYNENNFKYGLSTLHAWIKFLERTLQIVYKLESAPTTKRTTAVQKILISEKKEEIQFRLWEELGLKVDRGVQGMGTSNTGNVARRFFKNPERVSEIPGFDVRLIHTYSIIKP
;
A
#
# COMPACT_ATOMS: atom_id res chain seq x y z
N MET A 1 22.03 -12.21 20.88
CA MET A 1 21.35 -12.88 19.76
C MET A 1 19.93 -13.17 20.21
N VAL A 2 18.92 -12.76 19.43
CA VAL A 2 17.51 -13.06 19.76
C VAL A 2 17.18 -14.40 19.12
N GLU A 3 16.85 -15.40 19.93
CA GLU A 3 16.32 -16.67 19.44
C GLU A 3 14.90 -16.44 18.92
N ILE A 4 14.71 -16.59 17.61
CA ILE A 4 13.39 -16.52 16.99
C ILE A 4 12.76 -17.91 17.07
N THR A 5 11.69 -18.04 17.85
CA THR A 5 10.88 -19.26 17.91
C THR A 5 9.77 -19.20 16.85
N TYR A 6 9.50 -20.31 16.15
CA TYR A 6 8.44 -20.40 15.15
C TYR A 6 7.73 -21.77 15.20
N ASN A 7 6.49 -21.81 14.72
CA ASN A 7 5.71 -23.04 14.61
C ASN A 7 5.90 -23.65 13.21
N GLU A 8 6.58 -24.79 13.13
CA GLU A 8 6.86 -25.50 11.87
C GLU A 8 5.60 -25.86 11.08
N ASN A 9 4.47 -26.09 11.75
CA ASN A 9 3.22 -26.41 11.09
C ASN A 9 2.71 -25.26 10.20
N ASN A 10 3.19 -24.03 10.37
CA ASN A 10 2.76 -22.89 9.56
C ASN A 10 3.33 -22.92 8.13
N PHE A 11 4.45 -23.62 7.90
CA PHE A 11 5.04 -23.69 6.56
C PHE A 11 4.13 -24.40 5.54
N LYS A 12 3.22 -25.27 6.00
CA LYS A 12 2.25 -25.98 5.14
C LYS A 12 1.28 -25.06 4.40
N TYR A 13 1.07 -23.83 4.88
CA TYR A 13 0.18 -22.86 4.26
C TYR A 13 0.84 -22.10 3.10
N GLY A 14 2.17 -22.16 3.00
CA GLY A 14 2.95 -21.46 1.98
C GLY A 14 2.86 -19.93 2.09
N LEU A 15 3.55 -19.24 1.17
CA LEU A 15 3.47 -17.79 1.02
C LEU A 15 2.56 -17.45 -0.16
N SER A 16 1.46 -16.74 0.10
CA SER A 16 0.61 -16.24 -0.98
C SER A 16 1.19 -14.93 -1.53
N THR A 17 1.93 -15.05 -2.63
CA THR A 17 2.57 -13.96 -3.38
C THR A 17 1.56 -12.92 -3.89
N LEU A 18 0.38 -13.35 -4.33
CA LEU A 18 -0.74 -12.45 -4.68
C LEU A 18 -1.19 -11.60 -3.48
N HIS A 19 -1.41 -12.22 -2.32
CA HIS A 19 -1.81 -11.48 -1.12
C HIS A 19 -0.70 -10.56 -0.64
N ALA A 20 0.58 -10.97 -0.77
CA ALA A 20 1.71 -10.12 -0.45
C ALA A 20 1.67 -8.81 -1.26
N TRP A 21 1.39 -8.87 -2.57
CA TRP A 21 1.26 -7.68 -3.42
C TRP A 21 0.12 -6.76 -3.00
N ILE A 22 -1.04 -7.33 -2.72
CA ILE A 22 -2.19 -6.55 -2.24
C ILE A 22 -1.84 -5.87 -0.91
N LYS A 23 -1.18 -6.58 0.01
CA LYS A 23 -0.77 -6.03 1.30
C LYS A 23 0.34 -4.99 1.20
N PHE A 24 1.28 -5.14 0.27
CA PHE A 24 2.29 -4.11 0.00
C PHE A 24 1.66 -2.85 -0.58
N LEU A 25 0.70 -2.96 -1.51
CA LEU A 25 -0.06 -1.82 -2.00
C LEU A 25 -0.76 -1.11 -0.84
N GLU A 26 -1.53 -1.85 -0.03
CA GLU A 26 -2.26 -1.29 1.12
C GLU A 26 -1.33 -0.56 2.09
N ARG A 27 -0.18 -1.14 2.44
CA ARG A 27 0.77 -0.52 3.37
C ARG A 27 1.47 0.69 2.79
N THR A 28 1.86 0.63 1.52
CA THR A 28 2.50 1.77 0.84
C THR A 28 1.56 2.98 0.85
N LEU A 29 0.30 2.79 0.46
CA LEU A 29 -0.73 3.85 0.50
C LEU A 29 -0.90 4.43 1.90
N GLN A 30 -1.03 3.58 2.93
CA GLN A 30 -1.20 4.02 4.31
C GLN A 30 -0.01 4.80 4.87
N ILE A 31 1.21 4.49 4.44
CA ILE A 31 2.41 5.23 4.81
C ILE A 31 2.38 6.61 4.15
N VAL A 32 2.12 6.66 2.84
CA VAL A 32 2.06 7.92 2.08
C VAL A 32 1.02 8.88 2.64
N TYR A 33 -0.17 8.40 2.98
CA TYR A 33 -1.23 9.25 3.56
C TYR A 33 -0.85 9.86 4.91
N LYS A 34 0.08 9.24 5.65
CA LYS A 34 0.46 9.63 7.02
C LYS A 34 1.81 10.33 7.11
N LEU A 35 2.57 10.38 6.03
CA LEU A 35 3.99 10.79 6.00
C LEU A 35 4.22 12.13 6.73
N GLU A 36 3.37 13.11 6.47
CA GLU A 36 3.49 14.48 6.99
C GLU A 36 2.64 14.72 8.25
N SER A 37 1.63 13.89 8.48
CA SER A 37 0.51 14.21 9.37
C SER A 37 0.50 13.39 10.66
N ALA A 38 1.08 12.19 10.72
CA ALA A 38 1.00 11.38 11.93
C ALA A 38 2.18 10.39 12.10
N PRO A 39 2.90 10.43 13.25
CA PRO A 39 3.84 9.36 13.58
C PRO A 39 3.09 8.05 13.80
N THR A 40 3.57 6.96 13.20
CA THR A 40 2.93 5.63 13.19
C THR A 40 2.59 5.09 14.58
N THR A 41 3.35 5.48 15.60
CA THR A 41 3.31 4.90 16.95
C THR A 41 2.32 5.60 17.90
N LYS A 42 1.72 6.73 17.52
CA LYS A 42 0.80 7.49 18.37
C LYS A 42 -0.62 7.48 17.81
N ARG A 43 -1.61 7.58 18.71
CA ARG A 43 -3.02 7.72 18.31
C ARG A 43 -3.21 9.04 17.55
N THR A 44 -3.80 8.93 16.36
CA THR A 44 -4.07 10.08 15.48
C THR A 44 -5.11 11.03 16.09
N THR A 45 -4.78 12.32 16.18
CA THR A 45 -5.70 13.37 16.66
C THR A 45 -6.79 13.67 15.63
N ALA A 46 -7.85 14.39 16.02
CA ALA A 46 -8.92 14.78 15.09
C ALA A 46 -8.40 15.62 13.92
N VAL A 47 -7.50 16.58 14.18
CA VAL A 47 -6.87 17.42 13.14
C VAL A 47 -6.05 16.57 12.18
N GLN A 48 -5.23 15.64 12.70
CA GLN A 48 -4.43 14.75 11.86
C GLN A 48 -5.29 13.83 10.98
N LYS A 49 -6.46 13.38 11.47
CA LYS A 49 -7.38 12.58 10.66
C LYS A 49 -7.91 13.34 9.45
N ILE A 50 -8.19 14.65 9.61
CA ILE A 50 -8.64 15.50 8.52
C ILE A 50 -7.53 15.62 7.47
N LEU A 51 -6.31 15.95 7.90
CA LEU A 51 -5.13 16.05 7.00
C LEU A 51 -4.85 14.74 6.26
N ILE A 52 -4.95 13.59 6.94
CA ILE A 52 -4.80 12.27 6.31
C ILE A 52 -5.91 12.04 5.27
N SER A 53 -7.14 12.47 5.55
CA SER A 53 -8.27 12.32 4.61
C SER A 53 -8.05 13.16 3.35
N GLU A 54 -7.65 14.42 3.52
CA GLU A 54 -7.32 15.32 2.41
C GLU A 54 -6.17 14.75 1.57
N LYS A 55 -5.09 14.28 2.22
CA LYS A 55 -3.97 13.67 1.51
C LYS A 55 -4.36 12.39 0.79
N LYS A 56 -5.21 11.58 1.41
CA LYS A 56 -5.76 10.37 0.79
C LYS A 56 -6.56 10.70 -0.46
N GLU A 57 -7.41 11.73 -0.44
CA GLU A 57 -8.18 12.15 -1.60
C GLU A 57 -7.28 12.67 -2.73
N GLU A 58 -6.28 13.50 -2.41
CA GLU A 58 -5.28 13.99 -3.37
C GLU A 58 -4.57 12.83 -4.08
N ILE A 59 -4.02 11.89 -3.32
CA ILE A 59 -3.25 10.76 -3.86
C ILE A 59 -4.16 9.80 -4.66
N GLN A 60 -5.38 9.54 -4.18
CA GLN A 60 -6.35 8.73 -4.93
C GLN A 60 -6.72 9.36 -6.27
N PHE A 61 -6.90 10.68 -6.30
CA PHE A 61 -7.19 11.42 -7.52
C PHE A 61 -6.03 11.33 -8.50
N ARG A 62 -4.79 11.59 -8.05
CA ARG A 62 -3.59 11.50 -8.91
C ARG A 62 -3.37 10.10 -9.47
N LEU A 63 -3.51 9.05 -8.65
CA LEU A 63 -3.40 7.66 -9.09
C LEU A 63 -4.47 7.30 -10.13
N TRP A 64 -5.67 7.90 -10.03
CA TRP A 64 -6.71 7.71 -11.03
C TRP A 64 -6.41 8.47 -12.33
N GLU A 65 -6.12 9.77 -12.26
CA GLU A 65 -5.92 10.60 -13.45
C GLU A 65 -4.66 10.23 -14.23
N GLU A 66 -3.54 9.98 -13.54
CA GLU A 66 -2.25 9.77 -14.20
C GLU A 66 -2.05 8.30 -14.67
N LEU A 67 -2.67 7.35 -13.96
CA LEU A 67 -2.41 5.92 -14.11
C LEU A 67 -3.67 5.07 -14.28
N GLY A 68 -4.87 5.62 -14.14
CA GLY A 68 -6.13 4.88 -14.22
C GLY A 68 -6.25 3.82 -13.12
N LEU A 69 -5.72 4.09 -11.92
CA LEU A 69 -5.71 3.19 -10.77
C LEU A 69 -6.69 3.64 -9.70
N LYS A 70 -7.78 2.89 -9.54
CA LYS A 70 -8.77 3.13 -8.49
C LYS A 70 -8.37 2.39 -7.21
N VAL A 71 -7.74 3.09 -6.27
CA VAL A 71 -7.22 2.51 -5.02
C VAL A 71 -8.03 2.90 -3.79
N ASP A 72 -8.01 2.05 -2.76
CA ASP A 72 -8.49 2.31 -1.39
C ASP A 72 -9.92 2.88 -1.28
N ARG A 73 -10.80 2.45 -2.20
CA ARG A 73 -12.25 2.70 -2.18
C ARG A 73 -12.96 1.47 -1.64
N GLY A 74 -13.94 1.68 -0.75
CA GLY A 74 -14.82 0.59 -0.29
C GLY A 74 -15.71 0.11 -1.43
N VAL A 75 -15.78 -1.21 -1.62
CA VAL A 75 -16.67 -1.87 -2.59
C VAL A 75 -17.63 -2.74 -1.80
N GLN A 76 -18.92 -2.43 -1.87
CA GLN A 76 -19.96 -3.15 -1.14
C GLN A 76 -19.91 -4.65 -1.48
N GLY A 77 -19.79 -5.50 -0.46
CA GLY A 77 -19.72 -6.95 -0.61
C GLY A 77 -18.36 -7.52 -1.07
N MET A 78 -17.37 -6.70 -1.43
CA MET A 78 -16.06 -7.18 -1.92
C MET A 78 -14.85 -6.59 -1.17
N GLY A 79 -15.07 -5.75 -0.15
CA GLY A 79 -14.01 -5.15 0.65
C GLY A 79 -13.47 -3.86 0.03
N THR A 80 -12.22 -3.88 -0.45
CA THR A 80 -11.54 -2.68 -0.99
C THR A 80 -11.26 -2.83 -2.48
N SER A 81 -11.09 -1.71 -3.18
CA SER A 81 -10.72 -1.70 -4.60
C SER A 81 -9.27 -2.13 -4.87
N ASN A 82 -8.49 -2.45 -3.82
CA ASN A 82 -7.09 -2.89 -3.92
C ASN A 82 -7.00 -4.35 -4.37
N THR A 83 -7.56 -4.65 -5.53
CA THR A 83 -7.51 -5.99 -6.12
C THR A 83 -6.09 -6.35 -6.57
N GLY A 84 -5.85 -7.64 -6.79
CA GLY A 84 -4.59 -8.10 -7.37
C GLY A 84 -4.25 -7.44 -8.72
N ASN A 85 -5.26 -7.11 -9.53
CA ASN A 85 -5.03 -6.38 -10.79
C ASN A 85 -4.50 -4.96 -10.55
N VAL A 86 -5.07 -4.25 -9.56
CA VAL A 86 -4.61 -2.90 -9.19
C VAL A 86 -3.18 -2.96 -8.65
N ALA A 87 -2.89 -3.89 -7.75
CA ALA A 87 -1.52 -4.08 -7.24
C ALA A 87 -0.53 -4.41 -8.38
N ARG A 88 -0.90 -5.29 -9.31
CA ARG A 88 -0.05 -5.61 -10.46
C ARG A 88 0.26 -4.41 -11.32
N ARG A 89 -0.74 -3.60 -11.63
CA ARG A 89 -0.55 -2.38 -12.44
C ARG A 89 0.26 -1.32 -11.70
N PHE A 90 0.06 -1.17 -10.40
CA PHE A 90 0.81 -0.24 -9.55
C PHE A 90 2.31 -0.57 -9.55
N PHE A 91 2.69 -1.82 -9.26
CA PHE A 91 4.10 -2.22 -9.22
C PHE A 91 4.75 -2.41 -10.59
N LYS A 92 3.98 -2.42 -11.70
CA LYS A 92 4.51 -2.58 -13.07
C LYS A 92 5.29 -1.35 -13.56
N ASN A 93 4.96 -0.16 -13.08
CA ASN A 93 5.61 1.09 -13.51
C ASN A 93 6.09 1.93 -12.31
N PRO A 94 7.17 1.50 -11.61
CA PRO A 94 7.66 2.20 -10.42
C PRO A 94 7.95 3.69 -10.65
N GLU A 95 8.55 4.03 -11.80
CA GLU A 95 8.90 5.41 -12.16
C GLU A 95 7.69 6.35 -12.17
N ARG A 96 6.62 5.95 -12.86
CA ARG A 96 5.40 6.77 -12.95
C ARG A 96 4.66 6.88 -11.62
N VAL A 97 4.74 5.87 -10.77
CA VAL A 97 4.14 5.95 -9.44
C VAL A 97 4.95 6.90 -8.54
N SER A 98 6.28 6.92 -8.67
CA SER A 98 7.14 7.83 -7.89
C SER A 98 7.06 9.29 -8.30
N GLU A 99 6.45 9.62 -9.45
CA GLU A 99 6.08 11.00 -9.81
C GLU A 99 4.98 11.57 -8.88
N ILE A 100 4.26 10.69 -8.19
CA ILE A 100 3.30 11.07 -7.16
C ILE A 100 4.04 11.24 -5.81
N PRO A 101 3.88 12.38 -5.11
CA PRO A 101 4.56 12.67 -3.85
C PRO A 101 4.35 11.59 -2.79
N GLY A 102 5.46 11.28 -2.10
CA GLY A 102 5.49 10.31 -1.00
C GLY A 102 5.86 8.88 -1.41
N PHE A 103 5.87 8.56 -2.70
CA PHE A 103 6.27 7.25 -3.21
C PHE A 103 7.77 7.20 -3.55
N ASP A 104 8.55 6.37 -2.84
CA ASP A 104 9.96 6.11 -3.16
C ASP A 104 10.08 5.06 -4.28
N VAL A 105 10.74 5.43 -5.38
CA VAL A 105 10.91 4.59 -6.56
C VAL A 105 11.62 3.27 -6.26
N ARG A 106 12.64 3.29 -5.39
CA ARG A 106 13.44 2.10 -5.06
C ARG A 106 12.62 1.10 -4.26
N LEU A 107 11.78 1.60 -3.34
CA LEU A 107 10.86 0.77 -2.57
C LEU A 107 9.87 0.05 -3.49
N ILE A 108 9.23 0.79 -4.39
CA ILE A 108 8.25 0.24 -5.33
C ILE A 108 8.92 -0.76 -6.29
N HIS A 109 10.10 -0.42 -6.81
CA HIS A 109 10.88 -1.30 -7.66
C HIS A 109 11.25 -2.60 -6.93
N THR A 110 11.69 -2.52 -5.67
CA THR A 110 12.04 -3.70 -4.86
C THR A 110 10.85 -4.64 -4.71
N TYR A 111 9.66 -4.12 -4.42
CA TYR A 111 8.45 -4.93 -4.34
C TYR A 111 8.02 -5.52 -5.68
N SER A 112 8.26 -4.82 -6.79
CA SER A 112 7.94 -5.31 -8.13
C SER A 112 8.72 -6.56 -8.54
N ILE A 113 9.91 -6.78 -7.96
CA ILE A 113 10.76 -7.95 -8.25
C ILE A 113 10.18 -9.24 -7.66
N ILE A 114 9.47 -9.15 -6.53
CA ILE A 114 8.86 -10.30 -5.87
C ILE A 114 7.67 -10.73 -6.73
N LYS A 115 7.78 -11.68 -7.66
CA LYS A 115 6.66 -11.97 -8.58
C LYS A 115 5.45 -12.59 -7.85
N PRO A 116 4.22 -12.17 -8.17
CA PRO A 116 2.98 -12.81 -7.72
C PRO A 116 2.75 -14.15 -8.41
#